data_AF-A0AAN8CNN0-F1
#
_entry.id   AF-A0AAN8CNN0-F1
#
_cell.length_a   1.000
_cell.length_b   1.000
_cell.length_c   1.000
_cell.angle_alpha   90.00
_cell.angle_beta   90.00
_cell.angle_gamma   90.00
#
_symmetry.space_group_name_H-M   'P 1'
#
loop_
_entity.id
_entity.type
_entity.pdbx_description
1 polymer ?
#
loop_
_entity_poly.entity_id
_entity_poly.type
_entity_poly.pdbx_seq_one_letter_code
_entity_poly.pdbx_strand_id
1 'polypeptide(L)'
;MEYPQLKGWLPGEFRYHVCHYEEVVSLGDHTGFEATLRLDVHTVEQVKEWVQKLKGSSGVTWRVDVTRPRLGKRVLFKASYKCQHRVNPRAAKSSKNTCCQAKMHTTLKSTRGEMKTEDPHMPDLPFKVILINRHNHNLFFADAIRHRDVGEKANSILTGLFEIGHTPTSALAVLKHDLQMEYGQRYVYVSANRKICPDLPYVQRLFHKVCREEYGTQTGPTMLAALKLQVEIYNNKCNETCALLGTTSQESPLVVVCSPLMKKVHQLKHSGELCFIDSSGNMDIENCRVFLLLTHSCAGGLPLGILLCQSEDEQTIAQGLEQLKQVVGEKGFAGRGHEGPQLVITEDCGREGSSGKSIS
;
A
#
# COMPACT_ATOMS: atom_id res chain seq x y z
N MET A 1 37.18 17.73 -10.81
CA MET A 1 37.46 16.45 -10.13
C MET A 1 38.13 15.56 -11.15
N GLU A 2 39.33 15.06 -10.86
CA GLU A 2 40.20 14.32 -11.81
C GLU A 2 39.75 12.87 -12.06
N TYR A 3 38.71 12.39 -11.36
CA TYR A 3 38.26 11.00 -11.40
C TYR A 3 36.85 10.90 -12.02
N PRO A 4 36.71 10.58 -13.32
CA PRO A 4 35.43 10.59 -14.03
C PRO A 4 34.37 9.68 -13.41
N GLN A 5 34.78 8.51 -12.89
CA GLN A 5 33.87 7.54 -12.28
C GLN A 5 33.24 8.04 -10.99
N LEU A 6 33.95 8.88 -10.22
CA LEU A 6 33.40 9.50 -9.03
C LEU A 6 32.39 10.61 -9.37
N LYS A 7 32.56 11.31 -10.49
CA LYS A 7 31.73 12.46 -10.86
C LYS A 7 30.26 12.09 -11.11
N GLY A 8 30.01 10.93 -11.72
CA GLY A 8 28.64 10.42 -11.93
C GLY A 8 28.06 9.68 -10.72
N TRP A 9 28.91 9.21 -9.82
CA TRP A 9 28.51 8.36 -8.69
C TRP A 9 28.23 9.16 -7.41
N LEU A 10 28.96 10.26 -7.20
CA LEU A 10 28.82 11.13 -6.04
C LEU A 10 27.76 12.24 -6.26
N PRO A 11 27.03 12.66 -5.22
CA PRO A 11 26.13 13.81 -5.29
C PRO A 11 26.84 15.09 -5.71
N GLY A 12 26.36 15.77 -6.76
CA GLY A 12 27.04 16.93 -7.37
C GLY A 12 27.06 18.22 -6.53
N GLU A 13 26.22 18.32 -5.50
CA GLU A 13 26.06 19.53 -4.68
C GLU A 13 27.14 19.73 -3.61
N PHE A 14 28.01 18.73 -3.41
CA PHE A 14 29.02 18.77 -2.35
C PHE A 14 30.42 18.97 -2.93
N ARG A 15 31.26 19.67 -2.16
CA ARG A 15 32.68 19.77 -2.46
C ARG A 15 33.41 18.56 -1.87
N TYR A 16 34.11 17.82 -2.74
CA TYR A 16 34.88 16.65 -2.34
C TYR A 16 36.37 16.93 -2.46
N HIS A 17 37.10 16.55 -1.43
CA HIS A 17 38.55 16.38 -1.47
C HIS A 17 38.85 14.87 -1.48
N VAL A 18 39.48 14.38 -2.54
CA VAL A 18 39.80 12.97 -2.72
C VAL A 18 41.19 12.72 -2.14
N CYS A 19 41.28 11.99 -1.03
CA CYS A 19 42.56 11.64 -0.40
C CYS A 19 43.20 10.41 -1.04
N HIS A 20 42.38 9.49 -1.54
CA HIS A 20 42.82 8.25 -2.16
C HIS A 20 41.74 7.76 -3.12
N TYR A 21 42.17 7.23 -4.26
CA TYR A 21 41.33 6.59 -5.24
C TYR A 21 42.10 5.45 -5.91
N GLU A 22 41.48 4.28 -6.00
CA GLU A 22 42.01 3.12 -6.70
C GLU A 22 40.88 2.42 -7.46
N GLU A 23 41.09 2.15 -8.74
CA GLU A 23 40.20 1.32 -9.54
C GLU A 23 40.57 -0.15 -9.34
N VAL A 24 39.57 -1.01 -9.09
CA VAL A 24 39.83 -2.40 -8.69
C VAL A 24 39.47 -3.37 -9.80
N VAL A 25 38.18 -3.47 -10.16
CA VAL A 25 37.67 -4.38 -11.19
C VAL A 25 36.40 -3.78 -11.78
N SER A 26 36.31 -3.75 -13.11
CA SER A 26 35.06 -3.44 -13.82
C SER A 26 34.21 -4.69 -13.98
N LEU A 27 32.95 -4.64 -13.56
CA LEU A 27 32.02 -5.77 -13.56
C LEU A 27 30.73 -5.36 -14.27
N GLY A 28 30.53 -5.88 -15.49
CA GLY A 28 29.30 -5.69 -16.26
C GLY A 28 28.97 -4.21 -16.51
N ASP A 29 28.05 -3.67 -15.71
CA ASP A 29 27.45 -2.33 -15.86
C ASP A 29 28.10 -1.22 -15.02
N HIS A 30 29.16 -1.51 -14.27
CA HIS A 30 29.83 -0.50 -13.45
C HIS A 30 31.31 -0.82 -13.20
N THR A 31 32.07 0.24 -12.91
CA THR A 31 33.46 0.14 -12.49
C THR A 31 33.56 0.09 -10.97
N GLY A 32 34.21 -0.96 -10.44
CA GLY A 32 34.51 -1.08 -9.03
C GLY A 32 35.72 -0.24 -8.63
N PHE A 33 35.64 0.42 -7.49
CA PHE A 33 36.68 1.31 -6.99
C PHE A 33 36.72 1.35 -5.46
N GLU A 34 37.85 1.80 -4.92
CA GLU A 34 37.98 2.25 -3.55
C GLU A 34 38.34 3.73 -3.51
N ALA A 35 37.71 4.46 -2.60
CA ALA A 35 37.95 5.89 -2.47
C ALA A 35 37.89 6.34 -1.01
N THR A 36 38.81 7.23 -0.62
CA THR A 36 38.72 7.98 0.62
C THR A 36 38.46 9.45 0.31
N LEU A 37 37.34 9.96 0.81
CA LEU A 37 36.85 11.30 0.56
C LEU A 37 36.77 12.10 1.85
N ARG A 38 37.01 13.40 1.74
CA ARG A 38 36.82 14.41 2.78
C ARG A 38 35.86 15.48 2.26
N LEU A 39 34.92 15.89 3.10
CA LEU A 39 33.87 16.83 2.74
C LEU A 39 33.69 17.90 3.83
N ASP A 40 33.28 19.07 3.37
CA ASP A 40 32.84 20.20 4.19
C ASP A 40 31.40 19.96 4.69
N VAL A 41 31.25 19.01 5.61
CA VAL A 41 29.97 18.61 6.22
C VAL A 41 30.18 18.55 7.72
N HIS A 42 29.40 19.32 8.48
CA HIS A 42 29.67 19.58 9.91
C HIS A 42 28.62 19.00 10.85
N THR A 43 27.42 18.67 10.35
CA THR A 43 26.31 18.18 11.18
C THR A 43 25.90 16.75 10.83
N VAL A 44 25.21 16.09 11.77
CA VAL A 44 24.72 14.71 11.56
C VAL A 44 23.61 14.68 10.53
N GLU A 45 22.82 15.75 10.46
CA GLU A 45 21.71 15.95 9.53
C GLU A 45 22.23 16.04 8.09
N GLN A 46 23.27 16.85 7.86
CA GLN A 46 23.94 16.94 6.56
C GLN A 46 24.58 15.61 6.14
N VAL A 47 25.14 14.84 7.09
CA VAL A 47 25.64 13.48 6.79
C VAL A 47 24.52 12.57 6.32
N LYS A 48 23.36 12.57 7.01
CA LYS A 48 22.20 11.76 6.62
C LYS A 48 21.68 12.17 5.25
N GLU A 49 21.60 13.46 4.97
CA GLU A 49 21.20 14.00 3.66
C GLU A 49 22.17 13.55 2.56
N TRP A 50 23.48 13.68 2.79
CA TRP A 50 24.50 13.23 1.85
C TRP A 50 24.37 11.72 1.55
N VAL A 51 24.16 10.89 2.57
CA VAL A 51 23.94 9.44 2.39
C VAL A 51 22.68 9.15 1.57
N GLN A 52 21.59 9.92 1.77
CA GLN A 52 20.36 9.73 0.98
C GLN A 52 20.57 10.13 -0.48
N LYS A 53 21.21 11.28 -0.73
CA LYS A 53 21.55 11.72 -2.10
C LYS A 53 22.47 10.72 -2.79
N LEU A 54 23.43 10.15 -2.07
CA LEU A 54 24.33 9.12 -2.59
C LEU A 54 23.60 7.88 -3.08
N LYS A 55 22.58 7.40 -2.36
CA LYS A 55 21.76 6.26 -2.82
C LYS A 55 21.08 6.54 -4.15
N GLY A 56 20.72 7.81 -4.40
CA GLY A 56 20.15 8.26 -5.67
C GLY A 56 21.15 8.22 -6.82
N SER A 57 22.33 8.82 -6.63
CA SER A 57 23.35 8.94 -7.67
C SER A 57 24.11 7.64 -7.94
N SER A 58 24.44 6.87 -6.90
CA SER A 58 25.24 5.65 -7.01
C SER A 58 24.52 4.45 -7.62
N GLY A 59 23.17 4.48 -7.65
CA GLY A 59 22.35 3.31 -7.97
C GLY A 59 22.37 2.20 -6.90
N VAL A 60 23.14 2.38 -5.81
CA VAL A 60 23.30 1.42 -4.72
C VAL A 60 22.36 1.74 -3.56
N THR A 61 21.58 0.75 -3.13
CA THR A 61 20.79 0.87 -1.90
C THR A 61 21.66 0.50 -0.69
N TRP A 62 22.20 1.53 -0.03
CA TRP A 62 23.03 1.40 1.18
C TRP A 62 22.16 1.14 2.42
N ARG A 63 22.37 -0.01 3.08
CA ARG A 63 21.75 -0.36 4.36
C ARG A 63 22.74 -0.12 5.49
N VAL A 64 22.26 0.35 6.62
CA VAL A 64 23.08 0.45 7.84
C VAL A 64 23.52 -0.96 8.24
N ASP A 65 24.83 -1.16 8.38
CA ASP A 65 25.41 -2.40 8.90
C ASP A 65 25.62 -2.29 10.41
N VAL A 66 26.31 -1.21 10.82
CA VAL A 66 26.59 -0.93 12.24
C VAL A 66 26.59 0.58 12.45
N THR A 67 25.78 1.05 13.39
CA THR A 67 25.96 2.37 14.02
C THR A 67 26.81 2.20 15.26
N ARG A 68 27.86 3.02 15.42
CA ARG A 68 28.65 3.01 16.65
C ARG A 68 28.14 4.11 17.59
N PRO A 69 27.93 3.80 18.88
CA PRO A 69 27.53 4.81 19.86
C PRO A 69 28.61 5.91 19.97
N ARG A 70 28.21 7.10 20.44
CA ARG A 70 29.11 8.25 20.66
C ARG A 70 30.09 7.94 21.80
N LEU A 71 31.15 7.22 21.48
CA LEU A 71 32.24 6.93 22.40
C LEU A 71 33.24 8.11 22.36
N GLY A 72 32.86 9.24 22.98
CA GLY A 72 33.74 10.38 23.26
C GLY A 72 33.36 11.71 22.58
N LYS A 73 34.03 12.79 23.03
CA LYS A 73 33.79 14.19 22.60
C LYS A 73 34.20 14.49 21.14
N ARG A 74 34.92 13.57 20.48
CA ARG A 74 35.62 13.84 19.21
C ARG A 74 34.93 13.31 17.95
N VAL A 75 34.07 12.30 18.07
CA VAL A 75 33.37 11.71 16.92
C VAL A 75 31.88 11.93 17.11
N LEU A 76 31.31 12.82 16.30
CA LEU A 76 29.91 13.20 16.38
C LEU A 76 29.00 12.12 15.79
N PHE A 77 29.49 11.44 14.75
CA PHE A 77 28.77 10.38 14.06
C PHE A 77 29.73 9.35 13.44
N LYS A 78 29.41 8.07 13.58
CA LYS A 78 30.12 6.99 12.90
C LYS A 78 29.18 5.85 12.55
N ALA A 79 29.07 5.56 11.26
CA ALA A 79 28.24 4.48 10.75
C ALA A 79 28.99 3.71 9.65
N SER A 80 28.68 2.44 9.55
CA SER A 80 29.09 1.57 8.45
C SER A 80 27.85 1.09 7.72
N TYR A 81 27.93 1.07 6.40
CA TYR A 81 26.87 0.68 5.51
C TYR A 81 27.33 -0.48 4.64
N LYS A 82 26.36 -1.28 4.19
CA LYS A 82 26.52 -2.40 3.28
C LYS A 82 25.52 -2.31 2.13
N CYS A 83 25.83 -2.95 1.01
CA CYS A 83 24.87 -3.11 -0.08
C CYS A 83 23.65 -3.94 0.37
N GLN A 84 22.47 -3.65 -0.18
CA GLN A 84 21.25 -4.43 0.06
C GLN A 84 21.38 -5.92 -0.27
N HIS A 85 22.26 -6.28 -1.21
CA HIS A 85 22.52 -7.68 -1.60
C HIS A 85 23.47 -8.41 -0.65
N ARG A 86 23.86 -7.77 0.47
CA ARG A 86 24.56 -8.40 1.59
C ARG A 86 23.57 -8.60 2.74
N VAL A 87 22.86 -9.73 2.69
CA VAL A 87 21.91 -10.15 3.73
C VAL A 87 22.67 -10.93 4.82
N ASN A 88 21.98 -11.68 5.68
CA ASN A 88 22.58 -12.52 6.72
C ASN A 88 23.70 -13.41 6.11
N PRO A 89 24.94 -13.37 6.64
CA PRO A 89 26.04 -14.19 6.13
C PRO A 89 25.78 -15.70 6.16
N ARG A 90 24.84 -16.16 7.01
CA ARG A 90 24.44 -17.57 7.13
C ARG A 90 23.35 -17.97 6.11
N ALA A 91 22.72 -17.01 5.45
CA ALA A 91 21.69 -17.31 4.47
C ALA A 91 22.34 -17.80 3.16
N ALA A 92 21.66 -18.73 2.48
CA ALA A 92 22.07 -19.21 1.17
C ALA A 92 22.19 -18.05 0.15
N LYS A 93 23.05 -18.26 -0.86
CA LYS A 93 23.15 -17.34 -2.00
C LYS A 93 21.83 -17.34 -2.77
N SER A 94 21.35 -16.15 -3.12
CA SER A 94 20.17 -15.95 -3.95
C SER A 94 20.31 -14.67 -4.75
N SER A 95 19.38 -14.39 -5.65
CA SER A 95 19.33 -13.12 -6.38
C SER A 95 19.28 -11.90 -5.44
N LYS A 96 18.63 -12.04 -4.28
CA LYS A 96 18.57 -11.01 -3.24
C LYS A 96 19.81 -11.00 -2.33
N ASN A 97 20.52 -12.11 -2.18
CA ASN A 97 21.69 -12.24 -1.32
C ASN A 97 22.88 -12.80 -2.11
N THR A 98 23.66 -11.91 -2.73
CA THR A 98 24.87 -12.29 -3.46
C THR A 98 26.10 -12.31 -2.55
N CYS A 99 25.94 -12.05 -1.25
CA CYS A 99 27.04 -11.85 -0.31
C CYS A 99 27.98 -10.70 -0.76
N CYS A 100 27.40 -9.64 -1.30
CA CYS A 100 28.12 -8.48 -1.84
C CYS A 100 29.14 -7.91 -0.84
N GLN A 101 30.34 -7.56 -1.32
CA GLN A 101 31.44 -7.05 -0.47
C GLN A 101 31.43 -5.53 -0.32
N ALA A 102 30.58 -4.82 -1.06
CA ALA A 102 30.53 -3.37 -1.06
C ALA A 102 30.17 -2.80 0.31
N LYS A 103 30.95 -1.80 0.73
CA LYS A 103 30.86 -1.15 2.04
C LYS A 103 31.08 0.35 1.92
N MET A 104 30.48 1.09 2.83
CA MET A 104 30.75 2.50 3.03
C MET A 104 30.93 2.78 4.51
N HIS A 105 32.00 3.49 4.87
CA HIS A 105 32.25 3.93 6.24
C HIS A 105 32.22 5.44 6.30
N THR A 106 31.35 5.98 7.15
CA THR A 106 31.17 7.42 7.34
C THR A 106 31.61 7.79 8.74
N THR A 107 32.45 8.81 8.88
CA THR A 107 32.90 9.33 10.19
C THR A 107 32.87 10.86 10.16
N LEU A 108 32.09 11.46 11.04
CA LEU A 108 32.07 12.90 11.29
C LEU A 108 32.85 13.19 12.57
N LYS A 109 33.90 14.00 12.46
CA LYS A 109 34.70 14.45 13.60
C LYS A 109 34.19 15.79 14.13
N SER A 110 34.39 16.03 15.42
CA SER A 110 34.19 17.35 16.03
C SER A 110 35.32 18.28 15.60
N THR A 111 34.95 19.48 15.16
CA THR A 111 35.90 20.60 14.95
C THR A 111 36.23 21.33 16.26
N ARG A 112 35.52 21.02 17.35
CA ARG A 112 35.77 21.58 18.69
C ARG A 112 36.69 20.66 19.48
N GLY A 113 37.82 21.22 19.95
CA GLY A 113 38.76 20.61 20.89
C GLY A 113 40.13 20.27 20.28
N GLU A 114 41.17 20.28 21.11
CA GLU A 114 42.54 19.97 20.72
C GLU A 114 42.68 18.53 20.19
N MET A 115 43.24 18.41 18.98
CA MET A 115 43.54 17.11 18.37
C MET A 115 44.97 16.70 18.73
N LYS A 116 45.13 15.52 19.34
CA LYS A 116 46.46 14.95 19.65
C LYS A 116 47.28 14.59 18.39
N THR A 117 46.62 14.50 17.25
CA THR A 117 47.23 14.22 15.94
C THR A 117 46.76 15.29 14.98
N GLU A 118 47.71 15.93 14.30
CA GLU A 118 47.43 16.87 13.21
C GLU A 118 46.80 16.08 12.05
N ASP A 119 45.47 16.17 11.93
CA ASP A 119 44.76 15.72 10.73
C ASP A 119 44.79 16.89 9.74
N PRO A 120 45.52 16.80 8.60
CA PRO A 120 45.73 17.93 7.69
C PRO A 120 44.46 18.51 7.08
N HIS A 121 43.35 17.77 7.19
CA HIS A 121 42.05 18.16 6.65
C HIS A 121 41.14 18.83 7.70
N MET A 122 41.58 18.93 8.95
CA MET A 122 40.82 19.60 10.00
C MET A 122 41.29 21.06 10.15
N PRO A 123 40.39 22.02 10.42
CA PRO A 123 38.96 21.85 10.69
C PRO A 123 38.06 21.85 9.43
N ASP A 124 38.62 22.14 8.25
CA ASP A 124 37.84 22.51 7.05
C ASP A 124 37.01 21.35 6.46
N LEU A 125 37.47 20.11 6.58
CA LEU A 125 36.83 18.93 5.99
C LEU A 125 36.66 17.80 7.03
N PRO A 126 35.77 17.99 8.02
CA PRO A 126 35.66 17.09 9.18
C PRO A 126 34.91 15.79 8.89
N PHE A 127 34.23 15.70 7.74
CA PHE A 127 33.51 14.50 7.33
C PHE A 127 34.39 13.61 6.45
N LYS A 128 34.72 12.42 6.95
CA LYS A 128 35.47 11.39 6.24
C LYS A 128 34.55 10.28 5.76
N VAL A 129 34.66 9.94 4.48
CA VAL A 129 33.96 8.81 3.86
C VAL A 129 34.99 7.87 3.26
N ILE A 130 34.86 6.58 3.54
CA ILE A 130 35.61 5.51 2.87
C ILE A 130 34.59 4.68 2.09
N LEU A 131 34.77 4.61 0.78
CA LEU A 131 33.93 3.87 -0.15
C LEU A 131 34.69 2.66 -0.65
N ILE A 132 34.08 1.49 -0.51
CA ILE A 132 34.53 0.24 -1.09
C ILE A 132 33.43 -0.21 -2.05
N ASN A 133 33.50 0.24 -3.30
CA ASN A 133 32.52 -0.02 -4.35
C ASN A 133 32.83 -1.34 -5.07
N ARG A 134 32.93 -2.44 -4.31
CA ARG A 134 33.20 -3.79 -4.84
C ARG A 134 31.92 -4.61 -4.86
N HIS A 135 31.20 -4.58 -5.98
CA HIS A 135 29.99 -5.38 -6.16
C HIS A 135 30.26 -6.61 -7.01
N ASN A 136 29.53 -7.68 -6.72
CA ASN A 136 29.55 -8.94 -7.47
C ASN A 136 28.20 -9.21 -8.18
N HIS A 137 27.45 -8.13 -8.40
CA HIS A 137 26.15 -8.11 -9.03
C HIS A 137 26.01 -6.80 -9.80
N ASN A 138 25.18 -6.78 -10.83
CA ASN A 138 24.88 -5.56 -11.58
C ASN A 138 24.19 -4.51 -10.69
N LEU A 139 24.32 -3.23 -11.02
CA LEU A 139 23.73 -2.11 -10.26
C LEU A 139 22.51 -1.48 -10.95
N PHE A 140 22.49 -1.52 -12.28
CA PHE A 140 21.58 -0.80 -13.16
C PHE A 140 20.67 -1.72 -13.98
N PHE A 141 20.93 -3.03 -14.00
CA PHE A 141 20.05 -4.02 -14.64
C PHE A 141 18.76 -4.31 -13.86
N ALA A 142 17.73 -4.78 -14.57
CA ALA A 142 16.40 -5.14 -14.06
C ALA A 142 16.45 -6.02 -12.78
N ASP A 143 17.31 -7.03 -12.76
CA ASP A 143 17.44 -7.96 -11.63
C ASP A 143 17.97 -7.31 -10.35
N ALA A 144 18.71 -6.20 -10.46
CA ALA A 144 19.23 -5.46 -9.31
C ALA A 144 18.24 -4.38 -8.85
N ILE A 145 17.65 -3.64 -9.81
CA ILE A 145 16.73 -2.54 -9.51
C ILE A 145 15.40 -3.02 -8.92
N ARG A 146 14.97 -4.26 -9.21
CA ARG A 146 13.78 -4.86 -8.60
C ARG A 146 13.90 -5.08 -7.08
N HIS A 147 15.11 -5.03 -6.52
CA HIS A 147 15.33 -5.23 -5.09
C HIS A 147 15.42 -3.92 -4.30
N ARG A 148 15.36 -2.77 -4.99
CA ARG A 148 15.39 -1.44 -4.38
C ARG A 148 14.19 -1.22 -3.45
N ASP A 149 14.33 -0.25 -2.56
CA ASP A 149 13.20 0.26 -1.78
C ASP A 149 12.18 0.92 -2.69
N VAL A 150 10.91 0.78 -2.32
CA VAL A 150 9.80 1.50 -2.97
C VAL A 150 9.93 2.98 -2.65
N GLY A 151 9.79 3.83 -3.67
CA GLY A 151 9.90 5.28 -3.54
C GLY A 151 8.67 5.92 -2.91
N GLU A 152 8.87 7.09 -2.30
CA GLU A 152 7.79 7.85 -1.67
C GLU A 152 6.67 8.23 -2.65
N LYS A 153 7.01 8.65 -3.87
CA LYS A 153 6.02 8.96 -4.93
C LYS A 153 5.08 7.77 -5.20
N ALA A 154 5.63 6.56 -5.32
CA ALA A 154 4.84 5.36 -5.56
C ALA A 154 3.94 5.02 -4.35
N ASN A 155 4.45 5.19 -3.13
CA ASN A 155 3.65 5.02 -1.92
C ASN A 155 2.49 6.01 -1.86
N SER A 156 2.73 7.30 -2.12
CA SER A 156 1.69 8.32 -2.09
C SER A 156 0.59 8.07 -3.12
N ILE A 157 0.94 7.67 -4.35
CA ILE A 157 -0.05 7.31 -5.37
C ILE A 157 -0.89 6.11 -4.93
N LEU A 158 -0.24 5.05 -4.44
CA LEU A 158 -0.95 3.85 -3.98
C LEU A 158 -1.86 4.13 -2.78
N THR A 159 -1.39 4.90 -1.80
CA THR A 159 -2.22 5.30 -0.65
C THR A 159 -3.44 6.09 -1.11
N GLY A 160 -3.27 7.07 -2.01
CA GLY A 160 -4.40 7.80 -2.57
C GLY A 160 -5.39 6.91 -3.31
N LEU A 161 -4.92 5.91 -4.06
CA LEU A 161 -5.80 4.92 -4.72
C LEU A 161 -6.59 4.08 -3.70
N PHE A 162 -5.99 3.73 -2.56
CA PHE A 162 -6.68 2.99 -1.51
C PHE A 162 -7.80 3.81 -0.87
N GLU A 163 -7.60 5.12 -0.67
CA GLU A 163 -8.59 6.03 -0.11
C GLU A 163 -9.86 6.14 -0.99
N ILE A 164 -9.72 6.05 -2.31
CA ILE A 164 -10.85 5.98 -3.26
C ILE A 164 -11.45 4.58 -3.42
N GLY A 165 -10.99 3.60 -2.64
CA GLY A 165 -11.59 2.26 -2.58
C GLY A 165 -10.96 1.22 -3.52
N HIS A 166 -9.80 1.50 -4.13
CA HIS A 166 -9.11 0.48 -4.94
C HIS A 166 -8.54 -0.64 -4.08
N THR A 167 -8.76 -1.88 -4.51
CA THR A 167 -8.05 -3.05 -3.99
C THR A 167 -6.56 -3.01 -4.39
N PRO A 168 -5.66 -3.72 -3.68
CA PRO A 168 -4.24 -3.77 -4.04
C PRO A 168 -3.96 -4.12 -5.50
N THR A 169 -4.72 -5.07 -6.05
CA THR A 169 -4.59 -5.51 -7.45
C THR A 169 -5.03 -4.42 -8.42
N SER A 170 -6.19 -3.80 -8.16
CA SER A 170 -6.69 -2.73 -9.03
C SER A 170 -5.82 -1.46 -8.95
N ALA A 171 -5.38 -1.07 -7.76
CA ALA A 171 -4.49 0.07 -7.57
C ALA A 171 -3.15 -0.12 -8.30
N LEU A 172 -2.56 -1.32 -8.22
CA LEU A 172 -1.34 -1.62 -8.95
C LEU A 172 -1.57 -1.64 -10.48
N ALA A 173 -2.73 -2.09 -10.93
CA ALA A 173 -3.07 -2.06 -12.36
C ALA A 173 -3.20 -0.61 -12.87
N VAL A 174 -3.86 0.26 -12.11
CA VAL A 174 -3.96 1.70 -12.42
C VAL A 174 -2.57 2.33 -12.49
N LEU A 175 -1.73 2.12 -11.46
CA LEU A 175 -0.36 2.64 -11.46
C LEU A 175 0.45 2.16 -12.68
N LYS A 176 0.33 0.88 -13.05
CA LYS A 176 1.02 0.34 -14.24
C LYS A 176 0.52 0.97 -15.53
N HIS A 177 -0.80 1.17 -15.66
CA HIS A 177 -1.41 1.82 -16.80
C HIS A 177 -0.90 3.26 -16.93
N ASP A 178 -0.89 4.03 -15.84
CA ASP A 178 -0.39 5.40 -15.84
C ASP A 178 1.10 5.48 -16.24
N LEU A 179 1.92 4.56 -15.71
CA LEU A 179 3.32 4.45 -16.10
C LEU A 179 3.49 4.06 -17.58
N GLN A 180 2.61 3.23 -18.13
CA GLN A 180 2.65 2.88 -19.55
C GLN A 180 2.31 4.07 -20.43
N MET A 181 1.33 4.89 -20.03
CA MET A 181 0.97 6.12 -20.73
C MET A 181 2.08 7.18 -20.66
N GLU A 182 2.73 7.33 -19.50
CA GLU A 182 3.79 8.32 -19.28
C GLU A 182 5.09 7.96 -20.02
N TYR A 183 5.50 6.69 -20.01
CA TYR A 183 6.82 6.26 -20.50
C TYR A 183 6.81 5.54 -21.85
N GLY A 184 5.64 5.14 -22.37
CA GLY A 184 5.50 4.46 -23.65
C GLY A 184 6.45 3.26 -23.79
N GLN A 185 7.34 3.29 -24.79
CA GLN A 185 8.33 2.23 -25.03
C GLN A 185 9.30 2.01 -23.85
N ARG A 186 9.55 3.03 -23.01
CA ARG A 186 10.44 2.92 -21.84
C ARG A 186 9.77 2.22 -20.66
N TYR A 187 8.47 1.94 -20.73
CA TYR A 187 7.71 1.26 -19.67
C TYR A 187 8.33 -0.06 -19.23
N VAL A 188 8.92 -0.84 -20.15
CA VAL A 188 9.58 -2.12 -19.84
C VAL A 188 10.68 -1.95 -18.79
N TYR A 189 11.46 -0.87 -18.86
CA TYR A 189 12.53 -0.59 -17.90
C TYR A 189 11.99 0.02 -16.59
N VAL A 190 10.97 0.86 -16.68
CA VAL A 190 10.36 1.54 -15.53
C VAL A 190 9.60 0.55 -14.65
N SER A 191 8.85 -0.37 -15.26
CA SER A 191 8.07 -1.41 -14.56
C SER A 191 8.95 -2.40 -13.79
N ALA A 192 10.19 -2.63 -14.24
CA ALA A 192 11.16 -3.47 -13.52
C ALA A 192 11.77 -2.76 -12.30
N ASN A 193 11.69 -1.43 -12.21
CA ASN A 193 12.28 -0.65 -11.13
C ASN A 193 11.32 -0.58 -9.93
N ARG A 194 11.63 -1.33 -8.86
CA ARG A 194 10.80 -1.40 -7.65
C ARG A 194 10.61 -0.06 -6.94
N LYS A 195 11.52 0.90 -7.15
CA LYS A 195 11.36 2.28 -6.64
C LYS A 195 10.14 2.99 -7.24
N ILE A 196 9.80 2.66 -8.49
CA ILE A 196 8.73 3.31 -9.27
C ILE A 196 7.50 2.41 -9.34
N CYS A 197 7.68 1.13 -9.68
CA CYS A 197 6.61 0.15 -9.79
C CYS A 197 6.82 -0.97 -8.76
N PRO A 198 6.10 -0.94 -7.62
CA PRO A 198 6.23 -1.97 -6.58
C PRO A 198 5.72 -3.34 -7.04
N ASP A 199 6.14 -4.36 -6.30
CA ASP A 199 5.62 -5.72 -6.43
C ASP A 199 4.29 -5.88 -5.67
N LEU A 200 3.37 -6.70 -6.20
CA LEU A 200 2.05 -6.92 -5.59
C LEU A 200 2.12 -7.30 -4.09
N PRO A 201 3.04 -8.18 -3.63
CA PRO A 201 3.18 -8.49 -2.21
C PRO A 201 3.49 -7.26 -1.35
N TYR A 202 4.22 -6.26 -1.88
CA TYR A 202 4.44 -5.01 -1.18
C TYR A 202 3.18 -4.16 -1.12
N VAL A 203 2.46 -4.03 -2.24
CA VAL A 203 1.21 -3.27 -2.32
C VAL A 203 0.17 -3.83 -1.34
N GLN A 204 0.05 -5.16 -1.24
CA GLN A 204 -0.81 -5.83 -0.25
C GLN A 204 -0.43 -5.45 1.19
N ARG A 205 0.86 -5.53 1.55
CA ARG A 205 1.32 -5.12 2.89
C ARG A 205 1.06 -3.64 3.17
N LEU A 206 1.24 -2.77 2.17
CA LEU A 206 0.97 -1.35 2.30
C LEU A 206 -0.51 -1.10 2.54
N PHE A 207 -1.39 -1.73 1.76
CA PHE A 207 -2.84 -1.66 1.92
C PHE A 207 -3.26 -2.09 3.32
N HIS A 208 -2.83 -3.26 3.80
CA HIS A 208 -3.18 -3.71 5.15
C HIS A 208 -2.62 -2.80 6.25
N LYS A 209 -1.48 -2.13 6.01
CA LYS A 209 -0.96 -1.13 6.94
C LYS A 209 -1.87 0.10 6.98
N VAL A 210 -2.22 0.65 5.83
CA VAL A 210 -3.11 1.83 5.71
C VAL A 210 -4.50 1.50 6.29
N CYS A 211 -5.09 0.37 5.91
CA CYS A 211 -6.39 -0.05 6.45
C CYS A 211 -6.35 -0.28 7.96
N ARG A 212 -5.24 -0.77 8.52
CA ARG A 212 -5.10 -0.92 9.98
C ARG A 212 -5.00 0.43 10.68
N GLU A 213 -4.36 1.41 10.04
CA GLU A 213 -4.27 2.78 10.57
C GLU A 213 -5.65 3.48 10.54
N GLU A 214 -6.43 3.28 9.48
CA GLU A 214 -7.78 3.87 9.32
C GLU A 214 -8.88 3.15 10.12
N TYR A 215 -8.93 1.82 10.05
CA TYR A 215 -10.02 1.01 10.61
C TYR A 215 -9.67 0.28 11.92
N GLY A 216 -8.40 0.38 12.37
CA GLY A 216 -7.93 -0.25 13.60
C GLY A 216 -7.72 -1.77 13.49
N THR A 217 -7.60 -2.44 14.64
CA THR A 217 -7.66 -3.91 14.72
C THR A 217 -9.10 -4.37 14.50
N GLN A 218 -9.30 -5.30 13.57
CA GLN A 218 -10.58 -5.95 13.26
C GLN A 218 -11.02 -6.90 14.37
N THR A 219 -11.18 -6.38 15.59
CA THR A 219 -11.84 -7.04 16.69
C THR A 219 -13.32 -6.68 16.65
N GLY A 220 -14.21 -7.66 16.86
CA GLY A 220 -15.67 -7.49 16.71
C GLY A 220 -16.25 -6.17 17.27
N PRO A 221 -15.92 -5.77 18.52
CA PRO A 221 -16.44 -4.52 19.10
C PRO A 221 -15.99 -3.25 18.37
N THR A 222 -14.73 -3.21 17.93
CA THR A 222 -14.13 -2.06 17.22
C THR A 222 -14.70 -1.93 15.81
N MET A 223 -14.90 -3.06 15.14
CA MET A 223 -15.51 -3.13 13.81
C MET A 223 -16.97 -2.63 13.84
N LEU A 224 -17.75 -3.06 14.85
CA LEU A 224 -19.12 -2.58 15.03
C LEU A 224 -19.17 -1.06 15.26
N ALA A 225 -18.27 -0.51 16.05
CA ALA A 225 -18.18 0.93 16.27
C ALA A 225 -17.83 1.69 14.97
N ALA A 226 -16.88 1.17 14.18
CA ALA A 226 -16.53 1.75 12.89
C ALA A 226 -17.69 1.69 11.88
N LEU A 227 -18.42 0.58 11.82
CA LEU A 227 -19.61 0.43 10.99
C LEU A 227 -20.72 1.42 11.37
N LYS A 228 -20.99 1.60 12.68
CA LYS A 228 -21.94 2.61 13.16
C LYS A 228 -21.57 4.01 12.67
N LEU A 229 -20.31 4.39 12.85
CA LEU A 229 -19.81 5.69 12.40
C LEU A 229 -19.98 5.88 10.88
N GLN A 230 -19.68 4.86 10.07
CA GLN A 230 -19.84 4.93 8.62
C GLN A 230 -21.32 5.06 8.20
N VAL A 231 -22.23 4.33 8.86
CA VAL A 231 -23.68 4.47 8.63
C VAL A 231 -24.15 5.89 8.95
N GLU A 232 -23.68 6.47 10.06
CA GLU A 232 -24.00 7.86 10.43
C GLU A 232 -23.46 8.86 9.41
N ILE A 233 -22.19 8.73 8.98
CA ILE A 233 -21.58 9.58 7.95
C ILE A 233 -22.38 9.51 6.65
N TYR A 234 -22.76 8.30 6.21
CA TYR A 234 -23.54 8.10 5.00
C TYR A 234 -24.93 8.74 5.09
N ASN A 235 -25.65 8.52 6.19
CA ASN A 235 -26.97 9.12 6.41
C ASN A 235 -26.92 10.65 6.45
N ASN A 236 -25.90 11.22 7.13
CA ASN A 236 -25.68 12.66 7.16
C ASN A 236 -25.39 13.22 5.76
N LYS A 237 -24.60 12.51 4.95
CA LYS A 237 -24.33 12.90 3.55
C LYS A 237 -25.58 12.86 2.68
N CYS A 238 -26.47 11.89 2.91
CA CYS A 238 -27.75 11.77 2.22
C CYS A 238 -28.82 12.74 2.75
N ASN A 239 -28.60 13.35 3.93
CA ASN A 239 -29.59 14.14 4.67
C ASN A 239 -30.91 13.37 4.91
N GLU A 240 -30.80 12.05 5.07
CA GLU A 240 -31.92 11.13 5.24
C GLU A 240 -31.41 9.80 5.81
N THR A 241 -32.26 9.06 6.52
CA THR A 241 -31.94 7.68 6.94
C THR A 241 -31.94 6.76 5.72
N CYS A 242 -30.76 6.48 5.17
CA CYS A 242 -30.57 5.61 4.01
C CYS A 242 -29.85 4.30 4.36
N ALA A 243 -29.27 4.18 5.55
CA ALA A 243 -28.68 2.95 6.03
C ALA A 243 -28.99 2.72 7.51
N LEU A 244 -29.12 1.45 7.89
CA LEU A 244 -29.26 1.01 9.28
C LEU A 244 -28.22 -0.06 9.58
N LEU A 245 -27.70 -0.03 10.80
CA LEU A 245 -26.93 -1.14 11.37
C LEU A 245 -27.78 -1.82 12.44
N GLY A 246 -28.07 -3.09 12.22
CA GLY A 246 -28.61 -4.00 13.21
C GLY A 246 -27.61 -5.08 13.63
N THR A 247 -28.09 -5.94 14.50
CA THR A 247 -27.37 -7.12 14.98
C THR A 247 -28.25 -8.34 14.77
N THR A 248 -27.68 -9.39 14.18
CA THR A 248 -28.34 -10.69 13.97
C THR A 248 -28.56 -11.44 15.29
N SER A 249 -29.28 -12.57 15.25
CA SER A 249 -29.49 -13.46 16.39
C SER A 249 -28.19 -14.08 16.95
N GLN A 250 -27.12 -14.11 16.14
CA GLN A 250 -25.79 -14.61 16.52
C GLN A 250 -24.81 -13.48 16.88
N GLU A 251 -25.30 -12.29 17.20
CA GLU A 251 -24.47 -11.10 17.51
C GLU A 251 -23.57 -10.60 16.37
N SER A 252 -23.78 -11.08 15.14
CA SER A 252 -23.06 -10.61 13.96
C SER A 252 -23.71 -9.34 13.37
N PRO A 253 -22.94 -8.42 12.74
CA PRO A 253 -23.47 -7.20 12.13
C PRO A 253 -24.37 -7.48 10.93
N LEU A 254 -25.47 -6.73 10.85
CA LEU A 254 -26.37 -6.68 9.70
C LEU A 254 -26.52 -5.23 9.25
N VAL A 255 -26.07 -4.89 8.04
CA VAL A 255 -26.22 -3.54 7.49
C VAL A 255 -27.26 -3.58 6.39
N VAL A 256 -28.22 -2.65 6.44
CA VAL A 256 -29.23 -2.47 5.41
C VAL A 256 -29.04 -1.11 4.77
N VAL A 257 -29.00 -1.07 3.44
CA VAL A 257 -28.83 0.17 2.67
C VAL A 257 -29.97 0.34 1.67
N CYS A 258 -30.63 1.49 1.74
CA CYS A 258 -31.58 2.00 0.77
C CYS A 258 -31.19 3.43 0.40
N SER A 259 -30.40 3.56 -0.67
CA SER A 259 -29.93 4.85 -1.18
C SER A 259 -31.10 5.74 -1.64
N PRO A 260 -30.89 7.06 -1.79
CA PRO A 260 -31.92 7.96 -2.33
C PRO A 260 -32.43 7.53 -3.72
N LEU A 261 -31.60 6.87 -4.53
CA LEU A 261 -32.02 6.29 -5.80
C LEU A 261 -32.98 5.12 -5.57
N MET A 262 -32.64 4.18 -4.68
CA MET A 262 -33.50 3.04 -4.35
C MET A 262 -34.86 3.50 -3.79
N LYS A 263 -34.88 4.51 -2.93
CA LYS A 263 -36.13 5.11 -2.41
C LYS A 263 -37.04 5.66 -3.51
N LYS A 264 -36.47 6.20 -4.59
CA LYS A 264 -37.25 6.61 -5.77
C LYS A 264 -37.82 5.41 -6.52
N VAL A 265 -37.04 4.33 -6.65
CA VAL A 265 -37.50 3.07 -7.27
C VAL A 265 -38.68 2.47 -6.49
N HIS A 266 -38.69 2.59 -5.16
CA HIS A 266 -39.81 2.18 -4.30
C HIS A 266 -41.14 2.91 -4.58
N GLN A 267 -41.14 4.00 -5.34
CA GLN A 267 -42.38 4.69 -5.76
C GLN A 267 -42.98 4.10 -7.04
N LEU A 268 -42.25 3.23 -7.75
CA LEU A 268 -42.72 2.59 -8.98
C LEU A 268 -43.64 1.42 -8.64
N LYS A 269 -44.73 1.24 -9.41
CA LYS A 269 -45.68 0.13 -9.24
C LYS A 269 -44.99 -1.24 -9.18
N HIS A 270 -44.01 -1.47 -10.04
CA HIS A 270 -43.24 -2.71 -10.11
C HIS A 270 -42.59 -3.11 -8.79
N SER A 271 -42.15 -2.12 -7.99
CA SER A 271 -41.54 -2.39 -6.68
C SER A 271 -42.52 -3.07 -5.71
N GLY A 272 -43.81 -2.78 -5.82
CA GLY A 272 -44.86 -3.42 -5.01
C GLY A 272 -45.35 -4.76 -5.57
N GLU A 273 -45.08 -5.05 -6.84
CA GLU A 273 -45.48 -6.29 -7.52
C GLU A 273 -44.45 -7.39 -7.30
N LEU A 274 -43.18 -7.13 -7.64
CA LEU A 274 -42.16 -8.16 -7.73
C LEU A 274 -40.80 -7.68 -7.22
N CYS A 275 -40.19 -8.47 -6.33
CA CYS A 275 -38.83 -8.31 -5.86
C CYS A 275 -38.01 -9.57 -6.13
N PHE A 276 -36.86 -9.42 -6.77
CA PHE A 276 -35.84 -10.44 -6.89
C PHE A 276 -34.78 -10.21 -5.81
N ILE A 277 -34.32 -11.28 -5.18
CA ILE A 277 -33.19 -11.25 -4.25
C ILE A 277 -32.07 -12.07 -4.88
N ASP A 278 -31.00 -11.38 -5.22
CA ASP A 278 -29.76 -11.96 -5.75
C ASP A 278 -28.72 -11.98 -4.63
N SER A 279 -28.08 -13.12 -4.42
CA SER A 279 -26.99 -13.25 -3.46
C SER A 279 -25.66 -13.26 -4.21
N SER A 280 -24.79 -12.29 -3.92
CA SER A 280 -23.43 -12.35 -4.44
C SER A 280 -22.72 -13.54 -3.79
N GLY A 281 -22.28 -14.53 -4.58
CA GLY A 281 -21.43 -15.61 -4.09
C GLY A 281 -20.22 -15.11 -3.31
N ASN A 282 -19.77 -15.92 -2.34
CA ASN A 282 -18.70 -15.69 -1.35
C ASN A 282 -17.81 -14.45 -1.62
N MET A 283 -18.05 -13.34 -0.91
CA MET A 283 -17.06 -12.26 -0.86
C MET A 283 -16.05 -12.64 0.23
N ASP A 284 -14.86 -13.10 -0.19
CA ASP A 284 -13.83 -13.71 0.67
C ASP A 284 -13.21 -12.76 1.72
N ILE A 285 -13.64 -11.49 1.78
CA ILE A 285 -13.24 -10.57 2.83
C ILE A 285 -14.23 -10.73 4.00
N GLU A 286 -13.78 -11.43 5.04
CA GLU A 286 -14.47 -11.57 6.34
C GLU A 286 -15.80 -12.31 6.33
N ASN A 287 -16.04 -13.19 5.34
CA ASN A 287 -17.28 -13.94 5.21
C ASN A 287 -18.51 -13.01 5.15
N CYS A 288 -18.34 -11.80 4.59
CA CYS A 288 -19.42 -10.87 4.34
C CYS A 288 -20.16 -11.29 3.08
N ARG A 289 -21.49 -11.23 3.10
CA ARG A 289 -22.36 -11.56 1.98
C ARG A 289 -23.24 -10.37 1.67
N VAL A 290 -23.49 -10.17 0.38
CA VAL A 290 -24.30 -9.06 -0.13
C VAL A 290 -25.53 -9.64 -0.81
N PHE A 291 -26.70 -9.24 -0.33
CA PHE A 291 -27.97 -9.51 -0.98
C PHE A 291 -28.45 -8.25 -1.67
N LEU A 292 -28.65 -8.33 -2.98
CA LEU A 292 -29.18 -7.26 -3.80
C LEU A 292 -30.67 -7.51 -4.03
N LEU A 293 -31.50 -6.55 -3.63
CA LEU A 293 -32.93 -6.58 -3.90
C LEU A 293 -33.21 -5.74 -5.14
N LEU A 294 -33.87 -6.34 -6.12
CA LEU A 294 -34.15 -5.74 -7.42
C LEU A 294 -35.64 -5.85 -7.77
N THR A 295 -36.17 -4.94 -8.56
CA THR A 295 -37.48 -5.07 -9.23
C THR A 295 -37.33 -5.00 -10.74
N HIS A 296 -38.30 -5.51 -11.48
CA HIS A 296 -38.27 -5.45 -12.94
C HIS A 296 -38.65 -4.07 -13.47
N SER A 297 -38.12 -3.73 -14.64
CA SER A 297 -38.54 -2.59 -15.44
C SER A 297 -38.30 -2.88 -16.93
N CYS A 298 -38.81 -2.05 -17.81
CA CYS A 298 -38.53 -2.15 -19.25
C CYS A 298 -37.04 -1.96 -19.62
N ALA A 299 -36.24 -1.38 -18.71
CA ALA A 299 -34.80 -1.17 -18.88
C ALA A 299 -33.95 -2.21 -18.13
N GLY A 300 -34.57 -3.24 -17.53
CA GLY A 300 -33.90 -4.26 -16.71
C GLY A 300 -34.18 -4.09 -15.20
N GLY A 301 -33.35 -4.73 -14.37
CA GLY A 301 -33.50 -4.73 -12.92
C GLY A 301 -33.16 -3.37 -12.28
N LEU A 302 -34.06 -2.84 -11.46
CA LEU A 302 -33.87 -1.61 -10.68
C LEU A 302 -33.67 -1.94 -9.19
N PRO A 303 -32.72 -1.30 -8.49
CA PRO A 303 -32.41 -1.65 -7.11
C PRO A 303 -33.44 -1.12 -6.10
N LEU A 304 -33.86 -2.00 -5.20
CA LEU A 304 -34.73 -1.71 -4.06
C LEU A 304 -33.96 -1.61 -2.75
N GLY A 305 -32.85 -2.31 -2.61
CA GLY A 305 -32.06 -2.28 -1.37
C GLY A 305 -30.89 -3.24 -1.41
N ILE A 306 -30.04 -3.12 -0.40
CA ILE A 306 -28.87 -3.98 -0.20
C ILE A 306 -28.87 -4.45 1.25
N LEU A 307 -28.65 -5.75 1.48
CA LEU A 307 -28.39 -6.31 2.80
C LEU A 307 -26.94 -6.82 2.83
N LEU A 308 -26.22 -6.50 3.90
CA LEU A 308 -24.86 -6.96 4.17
C LEU A 308 -24.87 -7.74 5.48
N CYS A 309 -24.53 -9.02 5.46
CA CYS A 309 -24.51 -9.87 6.64
C CYS A 309 -23.45 -10.98 6.53
N GLN A 310 -23.18 -11.67 7.64
CA GLN A 310 -22.21 -12.77 7.69
C GLN A 310 -22.85 -14.17 7.67
N SER A 311 -24.18 -14.23 7.63
CA SER A 311 -24.98 -15.46 7.69
C SER A 311 -26.13 -15.43 6.68
N GLU A 312 -26.48 -16.61 6.15
CA GLU A 312 -27.59 -16.81 5.20
C GLU A 312 -28.78 -17.52 5.86
N ASP A 313 -28.81 -17.58 7.18
CA ASP A 313 -29.96 -18.14 7.87
C ASP A 313 -31.21 -17.28 7.59
N GLU A 314 -32.35 -17.95 7.48
CA GLU A 314 -33.64 -17.35 7.17
C GLU A 314 -33.99 -16.22 8.15
N GLN A 315 -33.61 -16.36 9.42
CA GLN A 315 -33.86 -15.37 10.46
C GLN A 315 -33.09 -14.07 10.21
N THR A 316 -31.80 -14.16 9.83
CA THR A 316 -30.96 -13.01 9.47
C THR A 316 -31.52 -12.29 8.24
N ILE A 317 -31.91 -13.02 7.20
CA ILE A 317 -32.49 -12.42 5.99
C ILE A 317 -33.83 -11.75 6.31
N ALA A 318 -34.71 -12.41 7.06
CA ALA A 318 -36.00 -11.85 7.47
C ALA A 318 -35.83 -10.56 8.29
N GLN A 319 -34.86 -10.54 9.20
CA GLN A 319 -34.53 -9.35 9.98
C GLN A 319 -34.00 -8.20 9.09
N GLY A 320 -33.18 -8.52 8.09
CA GLY A 320 -32.70 -7.55 7.09
C GLY A 320 -33.83 -6.96 6.25
N LEU A 321 -34.77 -7.80 5.80
CA LEU A 321 -35.95 -7.35 5.07
C LEU A 321 -36.86 -6.46 5.92
N GLU A 322 -37.03 -6.78 7.21
CA GLU A 322 -37.83 -5.94 8.10
C GLU A 322 -37.16 -4.58 8.36
N GLN A 323 -35.84 -4.56 8.55
CA GLN A 323 -35.08 -3.31 8.62
C GLN A 323 -35.17 -2.51 7.32
N LEU A 324 -35.17 -3.15 6.15
CA LEU A 324 -35.37 -2.46 4.88
C LEU A 324 -36.72 -1.76 4.82
N LYS A 325 -37.80 -2.42 5.25
CA LYS A 325 -39.13 -1.79 5.33
C LYS A 325 -39.13 -0.56 6.22
N GLN A 326 -38.41 -0.60 7.35
CA GLN A 326 -38.26 0.56 8.24
C GLN A 326 -37.53 1.73 7.56
N VAL A 327 -36.47 1.46 6.77
CA VAL A 327 -35.73 2.51 6.05
C VAL A 327 -36.57 3.14 4.93
N VAL A 328 -37.37 2.33 4.25
CA VAL A 328 -38.18 2.78 3.11
C VAL A 328 -39.43 3.54 3.58
N GLY A 329 -40.02 3.12 4.70
CA GLY A 329 -41.22 3.73 5.29
C GLY A 329 -42.53 3.35 4.58
N GLU A 330 -43.64 3.95 5.03
CA GLU A 330 -45.01 3.59 4.61
C GLU A 330 -45.26 3.77 3.10
N LYS A 331 -44.57 4.71 2.45
CA LYS A 331 -44.69 4.96 1.01
C LYS A 331 -43.86 4.00 0.16
N GLY A 332 -43.18 3.03 0.78
CA GLY A 332 -42.39 2.02 0.10
C GLY A 332 -43.20 1.06 -0.74
N PHE A 333 -42.53 0.36 -1.66
CA PHE A 333 -43.13 -0.72 -2.45
C PHE A 333 -44.46 -0.31 -3.12
N ALA A 334 -44.45 0.83 -3.81
CA ALA A 334 -45.63 1.45 -4.44
C ALA A 334 -46.78 1.77 -3.46
N GLY A 335 -46.46 2.15 -2.21
CA GLY A 335 -47.44 2.49 -1.17
C GLY A 335 -47.90 1.31 -0.33
N ARG A 336 -47.29 0.13 -0.50
CA ARG A 336 -47.56 -1.06 0.33
C ARG A 336 -46.79 -1.05 1.66
N GLY A 337 -45.74 -0.24 1.76
CA GLY A 337 -45.00 0.00 3.00
C GLY A 337 -44.55 -1.31 3.67
N HIS A 338 -45.05 -1.59 4.86
CA HIS A 338 -44.69 -2.77 5.65
C HIS A 338 -45.20 -4.10 5.09
N GLU A 339 -46.17 -4.09 4.18
CA GLU A 339 -46.62 -5.31 3.50
C GLU A 339 -45.55 -5.84 2.50
N GLY A 340 -44.66 -4.97 2.02
CA GLY A 340 -43.62 -5.33 1.05
C GLY A 340 -44.17 -5.62 -0.37
N PRO A 341 -43.39 -6.31 -1.23
CA PRO A 341 -43.79 -6.72 -2.58
C PRO A 341 -44.77 -7.90 -2.58
N GLN A 342 -45.51 -8.15 -3.67
CA GLN A 342 -46.53 -9.22 -3.72
C GLN A 342 -45.87 -10.57 -3.91
N LEU A 343 -44.83 -10.59 -4.72
CA LEU A 343 -44.03 -11.77 -5.02
C LEU A 343 -42.56 -11.46 -4.73
N VAL A 344 -41.92 -12.35 -4.01
CA VAL A 344 -40.46 -12.36 -3.81
C VAL A 344 -39.91 -13.61 -4.50
N ILE A 345 -38.91 -13.42 -5.35
CA ILE A 345 -38.18 -14.50 -6.02
C ILE A 345 -36.75 -14.46 -5.50
N THR A 346 -36.25 -15.60 -5.03
CA THR A 346 -34.88 -15.77 -4.58
C THR A 346 -34.17 -16.74 -5.53
N GLU A 347 -32.88 -16.55 -5.77
CA GLU A 347 -32.09 -17.62 -6.38
C GLU A 347 -32.00 -18.81 -5.41
N ASP A 348 -32.42 -19.98 -5.89
CA ASP A 348 -32.51 -21.20 -5.09
C ASP A 348 -31.09 -21.71 -4.78
N CYS A 349 -30.51 -21.34 -3.63
CA CYS A 349 -29.27 -21.95 -3.12
C CYS A 349 -29.55 -23.36 -2.53
N GLY A 350 -30.42 -24.12 -3.19
CA GLY A 350 -30.77 -25.49 -2.87
C GLY A 350 -30.36 -26.41 -4.00
N ARG A 351 -29.08 -26.81 -4.04
CA ARG A 351 -28.55 -27.97 -4.78
C ARG A 351 -29.04 -28.11 -6.23
N GLU A 352 -28.16 -27.84 -7.19
CA GLU A 352 -28.23 -28.45 -8.51
C GLU A 352 -28.52 -29.97 -8.37
N GLY A 353 -29.71 -30.41 -8.75
CA GLY A 353 -30.07 -31.83 -8.80
C GLY A 353 -31.43 -32.16 -8.20
N SER A 354 -32.40 -32.31 -9.10
CA SER A 354 -33.69 -33.00 -8.94
C SER A 354 -34.78 -32.28 -8.14
N SER A 355 -35.72 -31.66 -8.87
CA SER A 355 -37.08 -32.20 -9.04
C SER A 355 -38.01 -31.05 -9.41
N GLY A 356 -38.34 -30.93 -10.69
CA GLY A 356 -39.56 -30.23 -11.06
C GLY A 356 -40.74 -30.94 -10.40
N LYS A 357 -41.49 -30.21 -9.58
CA LYS A 357 -42.93 -30.39 -9.40
C LYS A 357 -43.51 -29.18 -8.67
N SER A 358 -44.30 -28.46 -9.44
CA SER A 358 -45.40 -27.55 -9.10
C SER A 358 -45.85 -27.57 -7.66
N ILE A 359 -46.21 -26.40 -7.13
CA ILE A 359 -47.51 -26.17 -6.48
C ILE A 359 -47.91 -24.70 -6.72
N SER A 360 -49.17 -24.58 -7.14
CA SER A 360 -50.06 -23.43 -7.29
C SER A 360 -50.34 -22.65 -6.02
#